data_AF-A0A1J3HVW4-F1
#
_entry.id   AF-A0A1J3HVW4-F1
#
_cell.length_a   1.000
_cell.length_b   1.000
_cell.length_c   1.000
_cell.angle_alpha   90.00
_cell.angle_beta   90.00
_cell.angle_gamma   90.00
#
_symmetry.space_group_name_H-M   'P 1'
#
loop_
_entity.id
_entity.type
_entity.pdbx_description
1 polymer ?
#
loop_
_entity_poly.entity_id
_entity_poly.type
_entity_poly.pdbx_seq_one_letter_code
_entity_poly.pdbx_strand_id
1 'polypeptide(L)'
;AAAEIIQGARKGFNQSDRGHNLFIQFASLTDHLIKLCFHGGQPRSKIINIATEFSALKRMMPLDIIMPIQQSLTISLPAFDMNNNERQHSASVFSVSDLPTISGIADEAEILSSLQRPKKIILLGNDGVEYPFLCKPKDDLRKDARMMEFTAMINRLLCKYPESRRRKLYIRTFAVVPLTEDCGMVEWVP
;
A
#
# COMPACT_ATOMS: atom_id res chain seq x y z
N ALA A 1 -18.90 -8.56 12.04
CA ALA A 1 -18.08 -8.98 10.88
C ALA A 1 -16.61 -8.53 10.97
N ALA A 2 -16.23 -7.32 10.52
CA ALA A 2 -14.80 -6.95 10.45
C ALA A 2 -14.07 -6.98 11.80
N ALA A 3 -14.69 -6.45 12.86
CA ALA A 3 -14.14 -6.51 14.21
C ALA A 3 -13.98 -7.95 14.72
N GLU A 4 -14.89 -8.86 14.36
CA GLU A 4 -14.83 -10.27 14.77
C GLU A 4 -13.69 -10.99 14.05
N ILE A 5 -13.44 -10.68 12.78
CA ILE A 5 -12.30 -11.22 12.02
C ILE A 5 -10.98 -10.78 12.68
N ILE A 6 -10.85 -9.51 13.03
CA ILE A 6 -9.66 -8.99 13.71
C ILE A 6 -9.50 -9.62 15.10
N GLN A 7 -10.58 -9.75 15.88
CA GLN A 7 -10.55 -10.42 17.18
C GLN A 7 -10.17 -11.91 17.05
N GLY A 8 -10.68 -12.59 16.04
CA GLY A 8 -10.31 -13.97 15.71
C GLY A 8 -8.83 -14.09 15.38
N ALA A 9 -8.32 -13.20 14.52
CA ALA A 9 -6.90 -13.16 14.16
C ALA A 9 -6.00 -12.88 15.39
N ARG A 10 -6.39 -11.95 16.27
CA ARG A 10 -5.65 -11.62 17.50
C ARG A 10 -5.53 -12.80 18.45
N LYS A 11 -6.57 -13.64 18.57
CA LYS A 11 -6.54 -14.85 19.42
C LYS A 11 -5.50 -15.88 18.95
N GLY A 12 -5.12 -15.85 17.67
CA GLY A 12 -4.09 -16.73 17.11
C GLY A 12 -2.65 -16.31 17.44
N PHE A 13 -2.45 -15.11 18.01
CA PHE A 13 -1.14 -14.61 18.45
C PHE A 13 -1.09 -14.57 19.98
N ASN A 14 0.02 -15.02 20.58
CA ASN A 14 0.20 -14.89 22.03
C ASN A 14 0.43 -13.42 22.40
N GLN A 15 0.09 -12.99 23.63
CA GLN A 15 0.20 -11.58 24.05
C GLN A 15 1.62 -11.00 24.00
N SER A 16 2.66 -11.85 23.91
CA SER A 16 4.06 -11.46 23.73
C SER A 16 4.54 -11.43 22.28
N ASP A 17 3.68 -11.77 21.30
CA ASP A 17 4.06 -11.87 19.89
C ASP A 17 4.11 -10.51 19.19
N ARG A 18 5.10 -10.37 18.29
CA ARG A 18 5.22 -9.26 17.34
C ARG A 18 3.89 -8.97 16.61
N GLY A 19 3.11 -10.01 16.35
CA GLY A 19 1.79 -9.89 15.69
C GLY A 19 0.80 -9.00 16.43
N HIS A 20 0.76 -9.03 17.77
CA HIS A 20 -0.15 -8.18 18.53
C HIS A 20 0.20 -6.69 18.39
N ASN A 21 1.49 -6.37 18.38
CA ASN A 21 1.98 -5.01 18.18
C ASN A 21 1.67 -4.50 16.76
N LEU A 22 1.72 -5.37 15.74
CA LEU A 22 1.35 -4.99 14.37
C LEU A 22 -0.09 -4.49 14.26
N PHE A 23 -1.06 -5.14 14.93
CA PHE A 23 -2.46 -4.69 14.87
C PHE A 23 -2.64 -3.28 15.44
N ILE A 24 -1.93 -2.96 16.52
CA ILE A 24 -2.00 -1.65 17.17
C ILE A 24 -1.30 -0.60 16.29
N GLN A 25 -0.10 -0.93 15.80
CA GLN A 25 0.67 -0.09 14.90
C GLN A 25 -0.12 0.23 13.62
N PHE A 26 -0.74 -0.77 12.99
CA PHE A 26 -1.49 -0.61 11.75
C PHE A 26 -2.74 0.25 11.93
N ALA A 27 -3.49 0.05 13.02
CA ALA A 27 -4.63 0.89 13.35
C ALA A 27 -4.20 2.35 13.56
N SER A 28 -3.16 2.56 14.35
CA SER A 28 -2.65 3.92 14.62
C SER A 28 -2.07 4.59 13.36
N LEU A 29 -1.36 3.84 12.51
CA LEU A 29 -0.88 4.33 11.21
C LEU A 29 -2.05 4.77 10.33
N THR A 30 -3.06 3.92 10.20
CA THR A 30 -4.28 4.19 9.40
C THR A 30 -4.97 5.48 9.88
N ASP A 31 -5.14 5.65 11.20
CA ASP A 31 -5.76 6.86 11.76
C ASP A 31 -4.99 8.14 11.41
N HIS A 32 -3.65 8.09 11.46
CA HIS A 32 -2.81 9.24 11.08
C HIS A 32 -2.86 9.52 9.57
N LEU A 33 -2.89 8.48 8.73
CA LEU A 33 -3.02 8.64 7.28
C LEU A 33 -4.38 9.22 6.89
N ILE A 34 -5.47 8.81 7.55
CA ILE A 34 -6.81 9.41 7.36
C ILE A 34 -6.77 10.90 7.76
N LYS A 35 -6.20 11.23 8.92
CA LYS A 35 -6.03 12.64 9.34
C LYS A 35 -5.23 13.46 8.31
N LEU A 36 -4.19 12.87 7.72
CA LEU A 36 -3.37 13.50 6.69
C LEU A 36 -4.14 13.74 5.39
N CYS A 37 -4.98 12.78 4.96
CA CYS A 37 -5.88 12.95 3.81
C CYS A 37 -6.75 14.21 3.98
N PHE A 38 -7.40 14.35 5.14
CA PHE A 38 -8.33 15.46 5.43
C PHE A 38 -7.67 16.75 5.91
N HIS A 39 -6.34 16.76 6.08
CA HIS A 39 -5.65 17.95 6.57
C HIS A 39 -5.84 19.15 5.62
N GLY A 40 -6.41 20.25 6.11
CA GLY A 40 -6.73 21.41 5.27
C GLY A 40 -5.51 22.19 4.78
N GLY A 41 -4.37 22.00 5.45
CA GLY A 41 -3.16 22.81 5.27
C GLY A 41 -3.34 24.25 5.71
N GLN A 42 -2.23 24.97 5.82
CA GLN A 42 -2.24 26.40 6.05
C GLN A 42 -2.66 27.14 4.75
N PRO A 43 -3.43 28.24 4.80
CA PRO A 43 -3.92 28.95 3.61
C PRO A 43 -2.82 29.45 2.66
N ARG A 44 -1.61 29.70 3.18
CA ARG A 44 -0.47 30.24 2.43
C ARG A 44 0.61 29.22 2.09
N SER A 45 0.57 28.03 2.67
CA SER A 45 1.60 27.00 2.46
C SER A 45 1.06 25.86 1.63
N LYS A 46 1.82 25.47 0.60
CA LYS A 46 1.61 24.21 -0.13
C LYS A 46 2.36 23.05 0.52
N ILE A 47 3.06 23.27 1.62
CA ILE A 47 3.85 22.25 2.30
C ILE A 47 3.29 22.08 3.73
N ILE A 48 3.06 20.84 4.11
CA ILE A 48 2.76 20.38 5.47
C ILE A 48 4.07 19.85 6.05
N ASN A 49 4.43 20.28 7.26
CA ASN A 49 5.61 19.78 7.94
C ASN A 49 5.21 18.62 8.85
N ILE A 50 5.59 17.40 8.47
CA ILE A 50 5.21 16.16 9.16
C ILE A 50 5.86 16.08 10.56
N ALA A 51 7.08 16.58 10.74
CA ALA A 51 7.73 16.58 12.06
C ALA A 51 6.99 17.45 13.09
N THR A 52 6.37 18.55 12.68
CA THR A 52 5.67 19.47 13.59
C THR A 52 4.18 19.16 13.69
N GLU A 53 3.51 18.94 12.56
CA GLU A 53 2.05 18.76 12.49
C GLU A 53 1.62 17.30 12.74
N PHE A 54 2.48 16.34 12.41
CA PHE A 54 2.23 14.90 12.52
C PHE A 54 3.36 14.19 13.30
N SER A 55 3.87 14.84 14.35
CA SER A 55 5.00 14.35 15.16
C SER A 55 4.77 12.94 15.75
N ALA A 56 3.52 12.59 16.08
CA ALA A 56 3.16 11.26 16.53
C ALA A 56 3.38 10.20 15.44
N LEU A 57 2.94 10.47 14.20
CA LEU A 57 3.17 9.59 13.05
C LEU A 57 4.66 9.39 12.81
N LYS A 58 5.45 10.47 12.84
CA LYS A 58 6.91 10.37 12.62
C LYS A 58 7.61 9.56 13.71
N ARG A 59 7.22 9.72 14.98
CA ARG A 59 7.80 8.98 16.12
C ARG A 59 7.44 7.49 16.16
N MET A 60 6.39 7.08 15.46
CA MET A 60 6.01 5.67 15.39
C MET A 60 6.91 4.84 14.48
N MET A 61 7.71 5.50 13.62
CA MET A 61 8.60 4.83 12.68
C MET A 61 9.92 4.41 13.36
N PRO A 62 10.52 3.26 12.99
CA PRO A 62 10.13 2.35 11.91
C PRO A 62 8.97 1.40 12.30
N LEU A 63 8.26 0.89 11.29
CA LEU A 63 7.14 -0.04 11.45
C LEU A 63 7.45 -1.37 10.76
N ASP A 64 7.05 -2.49 11.38
CA ASP A 64 7.13 -3.83 10.77
C ASP A 64 6.00 -4.06 9.74
N ILE A 65 5.43 -2.98 9.21
CA ILE A 65 4.35 -3.00 8.23
C ILE A 65 4.98 -2.93 6.83
N ILE A 66 4.61 -3.89 5.99
CA ILE A 66 5.02 -3.93 4.58
C ILE A 66 4.52 -2.68 3.86
N MET A 67 5.39 -2.07 3.05
CA MET A 67 5.07 -0.92 2.20
C MET A 67 3.94 -1.30 1.22
N PRO A 68 2.85 -0.52 1.13
CA PRO A 68 1.70 -0.87 0.30
C PRO A 68 1.90 -0.42 -1.16
N ILE A 69 2.96 -0.92 -1.81
CA ILE A 69 3.28 -0.71 -3.23
C ILE A 69 2.63 -1.77 -4.12
N GLN A 70 2.54 -1.51 -5.43
CA GLN A 70 1.91 -2.44 -6.37
C GLN A 70 2.47 -3.87 -6.25
N GLN A 71 3.77 -4.02 -6.01
CA GLN A 71 4.42 -5.33 -5.90
C GLN A 71 4.00 -6.12 -4.66
N SER A 72 3.71 -5.45 -3.53
CA SER A 72 3.26 -6.12 -2.30
C SER A 72 1.78 -6.52 -2.35
N LEU A 73 0.99 -5.84 -3.19
CA LEU A 73 -0.44 -6.14 -3.40
C LEU A 73 -0.69 -7.13 -4.54
N THR A 74 0.34 -7.59 -5.24
CA THR A 74 0.20 -8.48 -6.40
C THR A 74 0.55 -9.92 -6.06
N ILE A 75 -0.40 -10.82 -6.28
CA ILE A 75 -0.24 -12.25 -6.05
C ILE A 75 0.31 -12.93 -7.31
N SER A 76 1.27 -13.83 -7.11
CA SER A 76 1.69 -14.81 -8.11
C SER A 76 0.86 -16.08 -7.94
N LEU A 77 -0.11 -16.26 -8.83
CA LEU A 77 -0.89 -17.50 -8.84
C LEU A 77 -0.02 -18.65 -9.35
N PRO A 78 0.04 -19.80 -8.65
CA PRO A 78 0.77 -20.96 -9.12
C PRO A 78 0.25 -21.33 -10.52
N ALA A 79 1.17 -21.54 -11.45
CA ALA A 79 0.81 -22.13 -12.72
C ALA A 79 0.33 -23.56 -12.44
N PHE A 80 -0.94 -23.84 -12.72
CA PHE A 80 -1.44 -25.22 -12.77
C PHE A 80 -0.81 -25.88 -14.00
N ASP A 81 0.42 -26.36 -13.87
CA ASP A 81 0.99 -27.28 -14.83
C ASP A 81 0.38 -28.66 -14.54
N MET A 82 -0.44 -29.15 -15.47
CA MET A 82 -1.09 -30.46 -15.43
C MET A 82 -0.11 -31.64 -15.61
N ASN A 83 1.19 -31.40 -15.53
CA ASN A 83 2.23 -32.41 -15.67
C ASN A 83 3.34 -32.19 -14.62
N ASN A 84 3.11 -32.70 -13.41
CA ASN A 84 4.11 -33.50 -12.67
C ASN A 84 3.57 -33.84 -11.29
N ASN A 85 3.44 -35.15 -11.05
CA ASN A 85 3.58 -35.70 -9.72
C ASN A 85 4.97 -35.30 -9.21
N GLU A 86 5.05 -34.81 -7.97
CA GLU A 86 6.24 -34.27 -7.27
C GLU A 86 6.52 -32.76 -7.47
N ARG A 87 5.92 -31.95 -6.58
CA ARG A 87 6.62 -31.00 -5.67
C ARG A 87 5.58 -30.27 -4.80
N GLN A 88 5.26 -30.90 -3.67
CA GLN A 88 4.75 -30.19 -2.51
C GLN A 88 5.87 -29.24 -2.00
N HIS A 89 5.48 -28.01 -1.67
CA HIS A 89 6.25 -27.00 -0.91
C HIS A 89 7.23 -26.09 -1.69
N SER A 90 6.71 -24.99 -2.24
CA SER A 90 7.30 -23.63 -2.22
C SER A 90 6.85 -22.73 -3.39
N ALA A 91 5.60 -22.84 -3.85
CA ALA A 91 5.03 -21.75 -4.65
C ALA A 91 4.81 -20.55 -3.71
N SER A 92 5.80 -19.64 -3.65
CA SER A 92 5.66 -18.38 -2.94
C SER A 92 4.50 -17.62 -3.58
N VAL A 93 3.38 -17.52 -2.86
CA VAL A 93 2.15 -16.83 -3.31
C VAL A 93 2.45 -15.36 -3.67
N PHE A 94 3.48 -14.79 -3.04
CA PHE A 94 4.07 -13.51 -3.40
C PHE A 94 5.38 -13.75 -4.14
N SER A 95 5.56 -13.17 -5.32
CA SER A 95 6.78 -13.36 -6.13
C SER A 95 8.03 -12.75 -5.50
N VAL A 96 7.86 -11.83 -4.54
CA VAL A 96 8.95 -11.09 -3.91
C VAL A 96 9.12 -11.59 -2.49
N SER A 97 10.29 -12.18 -2.20
CA SER A 97 10.61 -12.74 -0.89
C SER A 97 10.95 -11.67 0.15
N ASP A 98 11.51 -10.54 -0.28
CA ASP A 98 11.93 -9.43 0.58
C ASP A 98 11.14 -8.17 0.21
N LEU A 99 9.93 -8.06 0.74
CA LEU A 99 9.12 -6.84 0.57
C LEU A 99 9.61 -5.75 1.53
N PRO A 100 9.76 -4.50 1.05
CA PRO A 100 10.21 -3.41 1.89
C PRO A 100 9.17 -3.10 2.97
N THR A 101 9.63 -2.80 4.19
CA THR A 101 8.79 -2.29 5.29
C THR A 101 8.93 -0.79 5.41
N ILE A 102 7.94 -0.16 6.05
CA ILE A 102 7.94 1.29 6.27
C ILE A 102 8.97 1.63 7.36
N SER A 103 10.11 2.21 6.96
CA SER A 103 11.15 2.66 7.88
C SER A 103 10.95 4.10 8.37
N GLY A 104 10.21 4.91 7.61
CA GLY A 104 10.05 6.33 7.90
C GLY A 104 9.04 7.05 6.99
N ILE A 105 8.93 8.35 7.21
CA ILE A 105 8.17 9.29 6.38
C ILE A 105 8.98 10.58 6.26
N ALA A 106 9.01 11.17 5.06
CA ALA A 106 9.68 12.45 4.84
C ALA A 106 9.02 13.60 5.60
N ASP A 107 9.79 14.65 5.87
CA ASP A 107 9.31 15.79 6.66
C ASP A 107 8.36 16.72 5.92
N GLU A 108 8.38 16.66 4.60
CA GLU A 108 7.56 17.53 3.76
C GLU A 108 6.48 16.71 3.06
N ALA A 109 5.23 17.13 3.21
CA ALA A 109 4.14 16.67 2.39
C ALA A 109 3.58 17.83 1.56
N GLU A 110 3.52 17.66 0.24
CA GLU A 110 3.09 18.68 -0.71
C GLU A 110 1.58 18.62 -0.92
N ILE A 111 0.90 19.76 -0.78
CA ILE A 111 -0.51 19.93 -1.12
C ILE A 111 -0.61 20.36 -2.58
N LEU A 112 -1.17 19.49 -3.41
CA LEU A 112 -1.34 19.78 -4.83
C LEU A 112 -2.48 20.79 -5.06
N SER A 113 -2.31 21.65 -6.05
CA SER A 113 -3.32 22.62 -6.45
C SER A 113 -4.38 21.98 -7.36
N SER A 114 -5.35 21.31 -6.75
CA SER A 114 -6.55 20.80 -7.42
C SER A 114 -7.78 21.00 -6.54
N LEU A 115 -8.98 20.72 -7.07
CA LEU A 115 -10.25 20.89 -6.34
C LEU A 115 -10.25 20.19 -4.97
N GLN A 116 -9.72 18.96 -4.91
CA GLN A 116 -9.70 18.16 -3.68
C GLN A 116 -8.43 18.37 -2.84
N ARG A 117 -7.44 19.13 -3.35
CA ARG A 117 -6.17 19.43 -2.66
C ARG A 117 -5.53 18.17 -2.02
N PRO A 118 -5.21 17.14 -2.82
CA PRO A 118 -4.60 15.91 -2.32
C PRO A 118 -3.16 16.17 -1.85
N LYS A 119 -2.66 15.32 -0.95
CA LYS A 119 -1.34 15.48 -0.32
C LYS A 119 -0.39 14.45 -0.88
N LYS A 120 0.68 14.87 -1.51
CA LYS A 120 1.79 14.02 -1.90
C LYS A 120 2.72 13.87 -0.69
N ILE A 121 2.85 12.65 -0.20
CA ILE A 121 3.71 12.27 0.92
C ILE A 121 4.79 11.33 0.39
N ILE A 122 5.88 11.17 1.14
CA ILE A 122 6.94 10.22 0.80
C ILE A 122 7.16 9.29 1.99
N LEU A 123 6.87 8.00 1.81
CA LEU A 123 7.23 6.96 2.77
C LEU A 123 8.62 6.43 2.44
N LEU A 124 9.41 6.17 3.47
CA LEU A 124 10.77 5.63 3.35
C LEU A 124 10.72 4.13 3.58
N GLY A 125 11.30 3.36 2.68
CA GLY A 125 11.49 1.93 2.84
C GLY A 125 12.71 1.60 3.69
N ASN A 126 12.72 0.43 4.32
CA ASN A 126 13.92 -0.11 4.98
C ASN A 126 15.04 -0.49 3.99
N ASP A 127 14.73 -0.51 2.70
CA ASP A 127 15.66 -0.67 1.58
C ASP A 127 16.31 0.64 1.13
N GLY A 128 15.97 1.76 1.79
CA GLY A 128 16.51 3.09 1.46
C GLY A 128 15.83 3.76 0.26
N VAL A 129 14.74 3.18 -0.26
CA VAL A 129 13.99 3.75 -1.39
C VAL A 129 12.88 4.68 -0.88
N GLU A 130 12.66 5.77 -1.61
CA GLU A 130 11.56 6.70 -1.38
C GLU A 130 10.33 6.29 -2.19
N TYR A 131 9.20 6.14 -1.51
CA TYR A 131 7.92 5.75 -2.09
C TYR A 131 6.94 6.91 -1.98
N PRO A 132 6.75 7.70 -3.06
CA PRO A 132 5.78 8.77 -3.04
C PRO A 132 4.36 8.21 -3.15
N PHE A 133 3.45 8.76 -2.34
CA PHE A 133 2.02 8.43 -2.35
C PHE A 133 1.18 9.70 -2.38
N LEU A 134 0.01 9.61 -2.98
CA LEU A 134 -1.01 10.64 -2.99
C LEU A 134 -2.14 10.27 -2.05
N CYS A 135 -2.28 11.02 -0.97
CA CYS A 135 -3.42 10.98 -0.06
C CYS A 135 -4.58 11.79 -0.65
N LYS A 136 -5.67 11.11 -1.03
CA LYS A 136 -6.85 11.72 -1.67
C LYS A 136 -8.00 11.79 -0.66
N PRO A 137 -8.43 13.00 -0.26
CA PRO A 137 -9.65 13.17 0.53
C PRO A 137 -10.88 13.20 -0.35
N LYS A 138 -12.04 12.87 0.25
CA LYS A 138 -13.37 12.93 -0.37
C LYS A 138 -13.46 12.16 -1.69
N ASP A 139 -12.82 11.00 -1.74
CA ASP A 139 -12.75 10.16 -2.93
C ASP A 139 -12.89 8.68 -2.55
N ASP A 140 -13.77 7.97 -3.23
CA ASP A 140 -14.00 6.53 -3.03
C ASP A 140 -13.12 5.73 -3.98
N LEU A 141 -11.96 5.32 -3.47
CA LEU A 141 -10.94 4.62 -4.25
C LEU A 141 -11.20 3.12 -4.42
N ARG A 142 -12.34 2.58 -3.97
CA ARG A 142 -12.63 1.13 -4.08
C ARG A 142 -12.76 0.70 -5.53
N LYS A 143 -13.31 1.55 -6.39
CA LYS A 143 -13.42 1.27 -7.84
C LYS A 143 -12.05 1.24 -8.49
N ASP A 144 -11.20 2.21 -8.19
CA ASP A 144 -9.82 2.28 -8.66
C ASP A 144 -9.00 1.06 -8.20
N ALA A 145 -9.15 0.65 -6.93
CA ALA A 145 -8.51 -0.55 -6.42
C ALA A 145 -8.89 -1.81 -7.21
N ARG A 146 -10.20 -2.01 -7.48
CA ARG A 146 -10.67 -3.14 -8.30
C ARG A 146 -10.19 -3.04 -9.74
N MET A 147 -10.09 -1.84 -10.30
CA MET A 147 -9.53 -1.63 -11.63
C MET A 147 -8.05 -2.04 -11.68
N MET A 148 -7.26 -1.76 -10.65
CA MET A 148 -5.86 -2.17 -10.59
C MET A 148 -5.69 -3.69 -10.45
N GLU A 149 -6.51 -4.35 -9.64
CA GLU A 149 -6.54 -5.82 -9.55
C GLU A 149 -6.90 -6.47 -10.90
N PHE A 150 -7.93 -5.94 -11.58
CA PHE A 150 -8.33 -6.39 -12.90
C PHE A 150 -7.21 -6.19 -13.94
N THR A 151 -6.55 -5.04 -13.89
CA THR A 151 -5.43 -4.72 -14.79
C THR A 151 -4.24 -5.65 -14.54
N ALA A 152 -3.95 -6.00 -13.29
CA ALA A 152 -2.92 -6.98 -12.97
C ALA A 152 -3.24 -8.36 -13.59
N MET A 153 -4.51 -8.77 -13.60
CA MET A 153 -4.95 -9.98 -14.30
C MET A 153 -4.75 -9.89 -15.82
N ILE A 154 -5.06 -8.75 -16.44
CA ILE A 154 -4.79 -8.51 -17.87
C ILE A 154 -3.30 -8.64 -18.16
N ASN A 155 -2.44 -7.99 -17.38
CA ASN A 155 -1.00 -8.06 -17.56
C ASN A 155 -0.48 -9.49 -17.49
N ARG A 156 -1.04 -10.32 -16.60
CA ARG A 156 -0.71 -11.74 -16.56
C ARG A 156 -1.09 -12.47 -17.85
N LEU A 157 -2.27 -12.19 -18.43
CA LEU A 157 -2.69 -12.78 -19.69
C LEU A 157 -1.79 -12.32 -20.86
N LEU A 158 -1.43 -11.04 -20.90
CA LEU A 158 -0.49 -10.48 -21.87
C LEU A 158 0.89 -11.15 -21.74
N CYS A 159 1.37 -11.36 -20.51
CA CYS A 159 2.60 -12.09 -20.24
C CYS A 159 2.50 -13.57 -20.63
N LYS A 160 1.32 -14.21 -20.65
CA LYS A 160 1.17 -15.61 -21.05
C LYS A 160 1.18 -15.80 -22.57
N TYR A 161 0.73 -14.82 -23.36
CA TYR A 161 0.61 -14.96 -24.80
C TYR A 161 1.87 -14.52 -25.56
N PRO A 162 2.47 -15.37 -26.44
CA PRO A 162 3.73 -15.05 -27.14
C PRO A 162 3.68 -13.76 -27.97
N GLU A 163 2.58 -13.52 -28.70
CA GLU A 163 2.44 -12.32 -29.53
C GLU A 163 2.39 -11.03 -28.71
N SER A 164 1.73 -11.06 -27.55
CA SER A 164 1.67 -9.93 -26.63
C SER A 164 3.03 -9.64 -25.99
N ARG A 165 3.75 -10.69 -25.56
CA ARG A 165 5.15 -10.58 -25.07
C ARG A 165 6.09 -10.03 -26.13
N ARG A 166 6.01 -10.53 -27.37
CA ARG A 166 6.82 -10.08 -28.51
C ARG A 166 6.65 -8.58 -28.76
N ARG A 167 5.43 -8.07 -28.57
CA ARG A 167 5.07 -6.65 -28.68
C ARG A 167 5.28 -5.87 -27.39
N LYS A 168 5.74 -6.51 -26.31
CA LYS A 168 5.92 -5.92 -24.97
C LYS A 168 4.67 -5.22 -24.45
N LEU A 169 3.49 -5.80 -24.69
CA LEU A 169 2.23 -5.24 -24.20
C LEU A 169 2.16 -5.37 -22.68
N TYR A 170 2.00 -4.24 -22.02
CA TYR A 170 1.87 -4.14 -20.57
C TYR A 170 1.12 -2.86 -20.22
N ILE A 171 0.17 -2.95 -19.29
CA ILE A 171 -0.55 -1.81 -18.75
C ILE A 171 0.11 -1.45 -17.42
N ARG A 172 0.53 -0.19 -17.25
CA ARG A 172 1.13 0.24 -16.00
C ARG A 172 0.11 0.19 -14.87
N THR A 173 0.46 -0.50 -13.79
CA THR A 173 -0.33 -0.62 -12.56
C THR A 173 0.35 0.17 -11.44
N PHE A 174 -0.44 0.54 -10.43
CA PHE A 174 0.01 1.23 -9.23
C PHE A 174 -0.85 0.77 -8.04
N ALA A 175 -0.34 0.89 -6.81
CA ALA A 175 -1.14 0.55 -5.64
C ALA A 175 -2.22 1.60 -5.36
N VAL A 176 -3.40 1.10 -4.98
CA VAL A 176 -4.50 1.90 -4.47
C VAL A 176 -4.94 1.29 -3.15
N VAL A 177 -4.91 2.09 -2.09
CA VAL A 177 -5.23 1.66 -0.72
C VAL A 177 -6.41 2.50 -0.21
N PRO A 178 -7.64 2.01 -0.34
CA PRO A 178 -8.79 2.64 0.31
C PRO A 178 -8.63 2.57 1.83
N LEU A 179 -8.75 3.71 2.51
CA LEU A 179 -8.65 3.80 3.98
C LEU A 179 -10.04 3.90 4.63
N THR A 180 -10.93 4.69 4.03
CA THR A 180 -12.35 4.83 4.40
C THR A 180 -13.21 4.77 3.14
N GLU A 181 -14.53 4.96 3.29
CA GLU A 181 -15.44 5.06 2.13
C GLU A 181 -15.21 6.33 1.29
N ASP A 182 -14.52 7.31 1.86
CA ASP A 182 -14.36 8.65 1.29
C ASP A 182 -12.90 9.16 1.32
N CYS A 183 -11.91 8.29 1.59
CA CYS A 183 -10.51 8.64 1.38
C CYS A 183 -9.61 7.42 1.18
N GLY A 184 -8.43 7.67 0.62
CA GLY A 184 -7.37 6.68 0.61
C GLY A 184 -6.07 7.19 0.01
N MET A 185 -5.18 6.24 -0.28
CA MET A 185 -3.85 6.51 -0.82
C MET A 185 -3.68 5.87 -2.19
N VAL A 186 -2.94 6.55 -3.06
CA VAL A 186 -2.56 6.07 -4.39
C VAL A 186 -1.06 6.18 -4.52
N GLU A 187 -0.39 5.12 -4.97
CA GLU A 187 1.04 5.16 -5.27
C GLU A 187 1.30 6.21 -6.37
N TRP A 188 2.24 7.13 -6.11
CA TRP A 188 2.60 8.16 -7.06
C TRP A 188 3.65 7.62 -8.02
N VAL A 189 3.22 7.41 -9.26
CA VAL A 189 4.03 6.75 -10.26
C VAL A 189 4.45 7.77 -11.34
N PRO A 190 5.76 8.01 -11.57
CA PRO A 190 6.27 9.08 -12.44
C PRO A 190 6.10 8.79 -13.93
#